data_AF-A0AAW7K1A6-F1
#
_entry.id   AF-A0AAW7K1A6-F1
#
_cell.length_a   1.000
_cell.length_b   1.000
_cell.length_c   1.000
_cell.angle_alpha   90.00
_cell.angle_beta   90.00
_cell.angle_gamma   90.00
#
_symmetry.space_group_name_H-M   'P 1'
#
loop_
_entity.id
_entity.type
_entity.pdbx_description
1 polymer ?
#
loop_
_entity_poly.entity_id
_entity_poly.type
_entity_poly.pdbx_seq_one_letter_code
_entity_poly.pdbx_strand_id
1 'polypeptide(L)'
;MNLLHKFTALLQRSESKAQRQERILTQLDSRIRQTQRSVQALDDQRKAVTGLLHSLRPQGQGLNRAMLYAVQRKQSALRRRIANIDLEKVQQLTDLKSCEEDRQKAQVQRLKLIHQSDKYKHLQMLERKVHREMAARMEETEIEEIIAWNK
;
A
#
# COMPACT_ATOMS: atom_id res chain seq x y z
N MET A 1 -3.60 -40.08 8.88
CA MET A 1 -3.06 -39.05 7.97
C MET A 1 -2.40 -37.97 8.80
N ASN A 2 -1.15 -37.57 8.53
CA ASN A 2 -0.45 -36.56 9.33
C ASN A 2 -0.94 -35.14 8.96
N LEU A 3 -1.90 -34.60 9.72
CA LEU A 3 -2.49 -33.28 9.47
C LEU A 3 -1.53 -32.13 9.85
N LEU A 4 -0.54 -32.38 10.71
CA LEU A 4 0.45 -31.39 11.12
C LEU A 4 1.23 -30.84 9.92
N HIS A 5 1.68 -31.72 9.02
CA HIS A 5 2.43 -31.28 7.84
C HIS A 5 1.57 -30.40 6.93
N LYS A 6 0.28 -30.73 6.77
CA LYS A 6 -0.67 -29.92 5.98
C LYS A 6 -0.91 -28.55 6.59
N PHE A 7 -1.14 -28.47 7.91
CA PHE A 7 -1.31 -27.18 8.59
C PHE A 7 -0.03 -26.33 8.55
N THR A 8 1.14 -26.96 8.66
CA THR A 8 2.42 -26.28 8.54
C THR A 8 2.62 -25.67 7.15
N ALA A 9 2.32 -26.41 6.09
CA ALA A 9 2.40 -25.91 4.72
C ALA A 9 1.40 -24.75 4.46
N LEU A 10 0.16 -24.87 4.96
CA LEU A 10 -0.85 -23.82 4.85
C LEU A 10 -0.44 -22.55 5.61
N LEU A 11 0.13 -22.72 6.80
CA LEU A 11 0.67 -21.64 7.61
C LEU A 11 1.78 -20.89 6.87
N GLN A 12 2.82 -21.60 6.43
CA GLN A 12 3.94 -21.01 5.68
C GLN A 12 3.47 -20.26 4.43
N ARG A 13 2.51 -20.83 3.70
CA ARG A 13 1.93 -20.19 2.51
C ARG A 13 1.19 -18.90 2.86
N SER A 14 0.40 -18.90 3.94
CA SER A 14 -0.35 -17.72 4.39
C SER A 14 0.59 -16.60 4.86
N GLU A 15 1.63 -16.92 5.62
CA GLU A 15 2.64 -15.97 6.10
C GLU A 15 3.46 -15.40 4.95
N SER A 16 3.91 -16.24 4.01
CA SER A 16 4.63 -15.80 2.81
C SER A 16 3.80 -14.83 1.97
N LYS A 17 2.50 -15.10 1.81
CA LYS A 17 1.57 -14.19 1.13
C LYS A 17 1.37 -12.88 1.90
N ALA A 18 1.26 -12.95 3.23
CA ALA A 18 1.11 -11.75 4.07
C ALA A 18 2.34 -10.84 3.98
N GLN A 19 3.55 -11.42 4.01
CA GLN A 19 4.80 -10.68 3.80
C GLN A 19 4.86 -10.03 2.42
N ARG A 20 4.36 -10.70 1.37
CA ARG A 20 4.26 -10.10 0.04
C ARG A 20 3.30 -8.90 0.04
N GLN A 21 2.15 -9.00 0.71
CA GLN A 21 1.22 -7.87 0.85
C GLN A 21 1.84 -6.71 1.63
N GLU A 22 2.64 -6.99 2.67
CA GLU A 22 3.40 -5.96 3.39
C GLU A 22 4.34 -5.18 2.45
N ARG A 23 5.08 -5.89 1.59
CA ARG A 23 5.97 -5.25 0.60
C ARG A 23 5.19 -4.40 -0.41
N ILE A 24 4.02 -4.85 -0.82
CA ILE A 24 3.14 -4.07 -1.71
C ILE A 24 2.66 -2.80 -1.01
N LEU A 25 2.24 -2.90 0.26
CA LEU A 25 1.81 -1.76 1.05
C LEU A 25 2.92 -0.72 1.21
N THR A 26 4.15 -1.14 1.53
CA THR A 26 5.27 -0.19 1.67
C THR A 26 5.62 0.50 0.35
N GLN A 27 5.54 -0.21 -0.77
CA GLN A 27 5.72 0.38 -2.11
C GLN A 27 4.61 1.40 -2.42
N LEU A 28 3.35 1.06 -2.14
CA LEU A 28 2.21 1.96 -2.34
C LEU A 28 2.31 3.20 -1.44
N ASP A 29 2.67 3.05 -0.16
CA ASP A 29 2.88 4.16 0.76
C ASP A 29 3.98 5.11 0.28
N SER A 30 5.09 4.56 -0.22
CA SER A 30 6.17 5.34 -0.81
C SER A 30 5.68 6.13 -2.03
N ARG A 31 4.97 5.47 -2.95
CA ARG A 31 4.41 6.09 -4.15
C ARG A 31 3.41 7.19 -3.83
N ILE A 32 2.50 6.94 -2.88
CA ILE A 32 1.53 7.93 -2.39
C ILE A 32 2.25 9.18 -1.88
N ARG A 33 3.26 9.03 -1.02
CA ARG A 33 4.04 10.16 -0.50
C ARG A 33 4.76 10.92 -1.60
N GLN A 34 5.34 10.21 -2.58
CA GLN A 34 6.00 10.83 -3.72
C GLN A 34 5.02 11.64 -4.58
N THR A 35 3.86 11.07 -4.91
CA THR A 35 2.81 11.74 -5.69
C THR A 35 2.27 12.96 -4.94
N GLN A 36 2.02 12.87 -3.63
CA GLN A 36 1.61 14.01 -2.81
C GLN A 36 2.63 15.15 -2.86
N ARG A 37 3.93 14.85 -2.75
CA ARG A 37 5.00 15.86 -2.91
C ARG A 37 4.99 16.48 -4.30
N SER A 38 4.77 15.67 -5.34
CA SER A 38 4.66 16.16 -6.73
C SER A 38 3.47 17.11 -6.91
N VAL A 39 2.31 16.77 -6.35
CA VAL A 39 1.11 17.63 -6.36
C VAL A 39 1.38 18.95 -5.65
N GLN A 40 2.03 18.92 -4.49
CA GLN A 40 2.42 20.13 -3.77
C GLN A 40 3.38 21.00 -4.60
N ALA A 41 4.37 20.40 -5.25
CA ALA A 41 5.30 21.11 -6.12
C ALA A 41 4.58 21.78 -7.31
N LEU A 42 3.59 21.11 -7.91
CA LEU A 42 2.74 21.68 -8.95
C LEU A 42 1.92 22.86 -8.43
N ASP A 43 1.40 22.80 -7.20
CA ASP A 43 0.69 23.91 -6.58
C ASP A 43 1.57 25.13 -6.35
N ASP A 44 2.80 24.91 -5.89
CA ASP A 44 3.76 26.00 -5.68
C ASP A 44 4.21 26.59 -7.02
N GLN A 45 4.43 25.75 -8.04
CA GLN A 45 4.70 26.21 -9.40
C GLN A 45 3.53 27.04 -9.97
N ARG A 46 2.30 26.58 -9.76
CA ARG A 46 1.09 27.28 -10.20
C ARG A 46 0.99 28.66 -9.55
N LYS A 47 1.24 28.75 -8.25
CA LYS A 47 1.25 30.04 -7.52
C LYS A 47 2.32 30.97 -8.08
N ALA A 48 3.53 30.48 -8.33
CA ALA A 48 4.62 31.28 -8.89
C ALA A 48 4.27 31.84 -10.29
N VAL A 49 3.78 30.99 -11.19
CA VAL A 49 3.36 31.40 -12.55
C VAL A 49 2.19 32.39 -12.49
N THR A 50 1.26 32.18 -11.57
CA THR A 50 0.15 33.12 -11.33
C THR A 50 0.67 34.47 -10.85
N GLY A 51 1.65 34.51 -9.94
CA GLY A 51 2.32 35.74 -9.51
C GLY A 51 2.97 36.49 -10.66
N LEU A 52 3.69 35.78 -11.53
CA LEU A 52 4.29 36.34 -12.75
C LEU A 52 3.24 36.89 -13.73
N LEU A 53 2.09 36.23 -13.85
CA LEU A 53 1.00 36.71 -14.70
C LEU A 53 0.42 38.02 -14.17
N HIS A 54 0.32 38.18 -12.85
CA HIS A 54 -0.18 39.41 -12.22
C HIS A 54 0.82 40.57 -12.34
N SER A 55 2.13 40.32 -12.23
CA SER A 55 3.15 41.36 -12.38
C SER A 55 3.26 41.91 -13.82
N LEU A 56 2.83 41.14 -14.82
CA LEU A 56 2.80 41.56 -16.23
C LEU A 56 1.56 42.39 -16.61
N ARG A 57 0.74 42.84 -15.66
CA ARG A 57 -0.41 43.72 -15.97
C ARG A 57 0.09 45.13 -16.31
N PRO A 58 -0.28 45.70 -17.47
CA PRO A 58 0.01 47.11 -17.77
C PRO A 58 -0.76 48.01 -16.78
N GLN A 59 -0.07 48.57 -15.79
CA GLN A 59 -0.65 49.57 -14.89
C GLN A 59 -0.06 50.94 -15.23
N GLY A 60 -0.86 51.83 -15.82
CA GLY A 60 -0.50 53.23 -16.03
C GLY A 60 0.69 53.52 -16.97
N GLN A 61 1.30 52.50 -17.58
CA GLN A 61 2.41 52.69 -18.52
C GLN A 61 1.87 53.07 -19.89
N GLY A 62 2.40 54.15 -20.48
CA GLY A 62 2.21 54.52 -21.87
C GLY A 62 2.87 53.50 -22.80
N LEU A 63 2.25 52.31 -22.93
CA LEU A 63 2.73 51.26 -23.80
C LEU A 63 2.37 51.59 -25.25
N ASN A 64 3.36 51.58 -26.13
CA ASN A 64 3.08 51.59 -27.55
C ASN A 64 2.45 50.25 -27.99
N ARG A 65 1.86 50.24 -29.18
CA ARG A 65 1.15 49.08 -29.75
C ARG A 65 2.00 47.80 -29.74
N ALA A 66 3.27 47.90 -30.13
CA ALA A 66 4.17 46.74 -30.18
C ALA A 66 4.44 46.14 -28.79
N MET A 67 4.63 46.98 -27.77
CA MET A 67 4.83 46.55 -26.39
C MET A 67 3.57 45.89 -25.82
N LEU A 68 2.39 46.42 -26.13
CA LEU A 68 1.11 45.83 -25.71
C LEU A 68 0.95 44.39 -26.25
N TYR A 69 1.22 44.17 -27.53
CA TYR A 69 1.20 42.81 -28.11
C TYR A 69 2.26 41.89 -27.51
N ALA A 70 3.45 42.42 -27.20
CA ALA A 70 4.49 41.63 -26.54
C ALA A 70 4.05 41.17 -25.14
N VAL A 71 3.42 42.05 -24.35
CA VAL A 71 2.85 41.71 -23.05
C VAL A 71 1.73 40.69 -23.19
N GLN A 72 0.79 40.89 -24.13
CA GLN A 72 -0.30 39.93 -24.39
C GLN A 72 0.21 38.53 -24.75
N ARG A 73 1.26 38.43 -25.58
CA ARG A 73 1.89 37.14 -25.92
C ARG A 73 2.48 36.46 -24.68
N LYS A 74 3.21 37.20 -23.85
CA LYS A 74 3.77 36.67 -22.59
C LYS A 74 2.66 36.20 -21.64
N GLN A 75 1.62 37.00 -21.43
CA GLN A 75 0.47 36.63 -20.62
C GLN A 75 -0.23 35.38 -21.16
N SER A 76 -0.39 35.28 -22.49
CA SER A 76 -1.00 34.10 -23.13
C SER A 76 -0.17 32.84 -22.91
N ALA A 77 1.16 32.92 -23.02
CA ALA A 77 2.06 31.81 -22.74
C ALA A 77 1.96 31.35 -21.27
N LEU A 78 1.92 32.29 -20.31
CA LEU A 78 1.76 31.97 -18.89
C LEU A 78 0.39 31.33 -18.58
N ARG A 79 -0.70 31.82 -19.19
CA ARG A 79 -2.03 31.21 -19.05
C ARG A 79 -2.05 29.76 -19.54
N ARG A 80 -1.43 29.47 -20.68
CA ARG A 80 -1.27 28.09 -21.18
C ARG A 80 -0.44 27.25 -20.21
N ARG A 81 0.63 27.80 -19.64
CA ARG A 81 1.45 27.09 -18.64
C ARG A 81 0.63 26.74 -17.39
N ILE A 82 -0.22 27.66 -16.90
CA ILE A 82 -1.14 27.38 -15.79
C ILE A 82 -2.09 26.23 -16.15
N ALA A 83 -2.72 26.28 -17.33
CA ALA A 83 -3.63 25.23 -17.78
C ALA A 83 -2.94 23.86 -17.86
N ASN A 84 -1.68 23.82 -18.32
CA ASN A 84 -0.90 22.58 -18.36
C ASN A 84 -0.58 22.06 -16.95
N ILE A 85 -0.20 22.94 -16.02
CA ILE A 85 0.04 22.55 -14.61
C ILE A 85 -1.25 22.00 -13.99
N ASP A 86 -2.40 22.63 -14.24
CA ASP A 86 -3.69 22.17 -13.74
C ASP A 86 -4.05 20.78 -14.31
N LEU A 87 -3.79 20.54 -15.59
CA LEU A 87 -3.97 19.22 -16.23
C LEU A 87 -3.06 18.15 -15.62
N GLU A 88 -1.76 18.45 -15.48
CA GLU A 88 -0.79 17.55 -14.85
C GLU A 88 -1.20 17.23 -13.40
N LYS A 89 -1.70 18.23 -12.66
CA LYS A 89 -2.19 18.03 -11.29
C LYS A 89 -3.39 17.09 -11.24
N VAL A 90 -4.36 17.24 -12.13
CA VAL A 90 -5.54 16.36 -12.19
C VAL A 90 -5.13 14.91 -12.46
N GLN A 91 -4.16 14.69 -13.35
CA GLN A 91 -3.62 13.36 -13.63
C GLN A 91 -2.97 12.77 -12.37
N GLN A 92 -2.11 13.53 -11.69
CA GLN A 92 -1.45 13.08 -10.46
C GLN A 92 -2.44 12.78 -9.33
N LEU A 93 -3.51 13.56 -9.19
CA LEU A 93 -4.57 13.30 -8.19
C LEU A 93 -5.39 12.05 -8.52
N THR A 94 -5.61 11.78 -9.80
CA THR A 94 -6.28 10.55 -10.25
C THR A 94 -5.43 9.32 -9.93
N ASP A 95 -4.13 9.41 -10.21
CA ASP A 95 -3.16 8.35 -9.86
C ASP A 95 -3.07 8.15 -8.35
N LEU A 96 -3.09 9.23 -7.56
CA LEU A 96 -3.07 9.18 -6.11
C LEU A 96 -4.29 8.41 -5.59
N LYS A 97 -5.49 8.74 -6.07
CA LYS A 97 -6.72 8.05 -5.70
C LYS A 97 -6.66 6.56 -6.03
N SER A 98 -6.19 6.21 -7.23
CA SER A 98 -5.99 4.82 -7.65
C SER A 98 -5.03 4.07 -6.71
N CYS A 99 -3.90 4.69 -6.35
CA CYS A 99 -2.94 4.10 -5.41
C CYS A 99 -3.53 3.91 -4.01
N GLU A 100 -4.35 4.85 -3.52
CA GLU A 100 -5.04 4.75 -2.23
C GLU A 100 -6.07 3.61 -2.23
N GLU A 101 -6.83 3.44 -3.30
CA GLU A 101 -7.77 2.33 -3.46
C GLU A 101 -7.03 0.97 -3.45
N ASP A 102 -5.92 0.87 -4.18
CA ASP A 102 -5.10 -0.35 -4.21
C ASP A 102 -4.45 -0.64 -2.86
N ARG A 103 -4.04 0.40 -2.13
CA ARG A 103 -3.53 0.27 -0.77
C ARG A 103 -4.60 -0.30 0.17
N GLN A 104 -5.83 0.20 0.09
CA GLN A 104 -6.94 -0.33 0.88
C GLN A 104 -7.22 -1.81 0.55
N LYS A 105 -7.23 -2.18 -0.74
CA LYS A 105 -7.39 -3.58 -1.15
C LYS A 105 -6.28 -4.46 -0.60
N ALA A 106 -5.02 -4.03 -0.71
CA ALA A 106 -3.86 -4.76 -0.17
C ALA A 106 -3.95 -4.93 1.35
N GLN A 107 -4.41 -3.90 2.07
CA GLN A 107 -4.60 -3.94 3.52
C GLN A 107 -5.68 -4.97 3.92
N VAL A 108 -6.82 -4.98 3.23
CA VAL A 108 -7.88 -5.96 3.46
C VAL A 108 -7.37 -7.39 3.20
N GLN A 109 -6.62 -7.59 2.10
CA GLN A 109 -6.05 -8.92 1.78
C GLN A 109 -5.03 -9.36 2.83
N ARG A 110 -4.17 -8.46 3.29
CA ARG A 110 -3.23 -8.72 4.38
C ARG A 110 -3.94 -9.17 5.65
N LEU A 111 -4.98 -8.46 6.07
CA LEU A 111 -5.75 -8.82 7.26
C LEU A 111 -6.36 -10.22 7.12
N LYS A 112 -6.95 -10.55 5.98
CA LYS A 112 -7.48 -11.90 5.71
C LYS A 112 -6.40 -12.98 5.84
N LEU A 113 -5.20 -12.73 5.33
CA LEU A 113 -4.07 -13.68 5.40
C LEU A 113 -3.55 -13.86 6.83
N ILE A 114 -3.55 -12.79 7.64
CA ILE A 114 -3.20 -12.88 9.07
C ILE A 114 -4.21 -13.75 9.81
N HIS A 115 -5.51 -13.52 9.62
CA HIS A 115 -6.55 -14.35 10.25
C HIS A 115 -6.46 -15.83 9.82
N GLN A 116 -6.09 -16.09 8.56
CA GLN A 116 -5.83 -17.46 8.09
C GLN A 116 -4.60 -18.08 8.77
N SER A 117 -3.52 -17.30 8.91
CA SER A 117 -2.31 -17.73 9.63
C SER A 117 -2.65 -18.11 11.07
N ASP A 118 -3.39 -17.26 11.79
CA ASP A 118 -3.79 -17.51 13.18
C ASP A 118 -4.68 -18.76 13.29
N LYS A 119 -5.62 -18.94 12.36
CA LYS A 119 -6.43 -20.16 12.27
C LYS A 119 -5.56 -21.42 12.11
N TYR A 120 -4.57 -21.39 11.20
CA TYR A 120 -3.71 -22.55 10.98
C TYR A 120 -2.75 -22.80 12.15
N LYS A 121 -2.26 -21.76 12.83
CA LYS A 121 -1.50 -21.89 14.08
C LYS A 121 -2.32 -22.58 15.16
N HIS A 122 -3.58 -22.17 15.32
CA HIS A 122 -4.49 -22.79 16.28
C HIS A 122 -4.74 -24.28 15.98
N LEU A 123 -5.04 -24.62 14.73
CA LEU A 123 -5.25 -26.02 14.33
C LEU A 123 -3.98 -26.87 14.49
N GLN A 124 -2.81 -26.33 14.16
CA GLN A 124 -1.54 -27.00 14.38
C GLN A 124 -1.30 -27.27 15.88
N MET A 125 -1.61 -26.31 16.75
CA MET A 125 -1.50 -26.46 18.19
C MET A 125 -2.42 -27.56 18.73
N LEU A 126 -3.69 -27.59 18.31
CA LEU A 126 -4.65 -28.63 18.69
C LEU A 126 -4.17 -30.02 18.25
N GLU A 127 -3.71 -30.15 17.01
CA GLU A 127 -3.21 -31.43 16.47
C GLU A 127 -1.97 -31.92 17.23
N ARG A 128 -1.06 -31.01 17.62
CA ARG A 128 0.08 -31.33 18.49
C ARG A 128 -0.36 -31.80 19.88
N LYS A 129 -1.48 -31.29 20.40
CA LYS A 129 -2.03 -31.72 21.68
C LYS A 129 -2.58 -33.14 21.57
N VAL A 130 -3.39 -33.41 20.54
CA VAL A 130 -3.95 -34.74 20.27
C VAL A 130 -2.86 -35.78 20.09
N HIS A 131 -1.80 -35.48 19.32
CA HIS A 131 -0.67 -36.39 19.17
C HIS A 131 0.06 -36.69 20.48
N ARG A 132 0.23 -35.69 21.35
CA ARG A 132 0.85 -35.89 22.67
C ARG A 132 -0.02 -36.74 23.60
N GLU A 133 -1.33 -36.49 23.62
CA GLU A 133 -2.29 -37.27 24.41
C GLU A 133 -2.34 -38.73 23.92
N MET A 134 -2.31 -38.96 22.60
CA MET A 134 -2.26 -40.31 22.04
C MET A 134 -0.96 -41.03 22.38
N ALA A 135 0.18 -40.36 22.30
CA ALA A 135 1.48 -40.94 22.66
C ALA A 135 1.52 -41.35 24.14
N ALA A 136 1.07 -40.46 25.05
CA ALA A 136 1.00 -40.76 26.48
C ALA A 136 0.11 -41.97 26.79
N ARG A 137 -1.03 -42.10 26.11
CA ARG A 137 -1.91 -43.27 26.27
C ARG A 137 -1.27 -44.56 25.78
N MET A 138 -0.53 -44.53 24.67
CA MET A 138 0.20 -45.71 24.20
C MET A 138 1.27 -46.13 25.20
N GLU A 139 2.03 -45.17 25.74
CA GLU A 139 3.02 -45.42 26.80
C GLU A 139 2.36 -46.02 28.06
N GLU A 140 1.20 -45.48 28.50
CA GLU A 140 0.42 -46.04 29.62
C GLU A 140 0.02 -47.50 29.35
N THR A 141 -0.52 -47.81 28.17
CA THR A 141 -0.91 -49.18 27.82
C THR A 141 0.28 -50.13 27.74
N GLU A 142 1.42 -49.69 27.18
CA GLU A 142 2.65 -50.49 27.12
C GLU A 142 3.17 -50.81 28.53
N ILE A 143 3.11 -49.85 29.45
CA ILE A 143 3.48 -50.06 30.86
C ILE A 143 2.53 -51.05 31.54
N GLU A 144 1.22 -50.92 31.34
CA GLU A 144 0.22 -51.84 31.89
C GLU A 144 0.43 -53.28 31.39
N GLU A 145 0.71 -53.46 30.11
CA GLU A 145 1.03 -54.77 29.51
C GLU A 145 2.29 -55.38 30.14
N ILE A 146 3.36 -54.58 30.28
CA ILE A 146 4.61 -55.02 30.93
C ILE A 146 4.35 -55.45 32.39
N ILE A 147 3.54 -54.69 33.14
CA ILE A 147 3.20 -55.04 34.52
C ILE A 147 2.35 -56.32 34.56
N ALA A 148 1.40 -56.47 33.63
CA ALA A 148 0.53 -57.65 33.56
C ALA A 148 1.31 -58.93 33.22
N TRP A 149 2.34 -58.86 32.37
CA TRP A 149 3.16 -60.02 31.97
C TRP A 149 4.25 -60.39 32.98
N ASN A 150 4.62 -59.47 33.87
CA ASN A 150 5.57 -59.71 34.96
C ASN A 150 4.90 -60.23 36.25
N LYS A 151 3.59 -60.49 36.23
CA LYS A 151 2.83 -61.18 37.29
C LYS A 151 2.53 -62.61 36.89
#